data_AF-A0A4S4KGZ1-F1
#
_entry.id   AF-A0A4S4KGZ1-F1
#
_cell.length_a   1.000
_cell.length_b   1.000
_cell.length_c   1.000
_cell.angle_alpha   90.00
_cell.angle_beta   90.00
_cell.angle_gamma   90.00
#
_symmetry.space_group_name_H-M   'P 1'
#
loop_
_entity.id
_entity.type
_entity.pdbx_description
1 polymer ?
#
loop_
_entity_poly.entity_id
_entity_poly.type
_entity_poly.pdbx_seq_one_letter_code
_entity_poly.pdbx_strand_id
1 'polypeptide(L)'
;MKVLLKRERARMEKTARETTSLETGIRLTGFQVYDLSKGVPINTPKSYGKSIKASDLPEGITRFFPLSNRSNPPVASEESADLSVAPHSDDTSVGTGLPADILLPILECLREDIAEIREALSQVHIRMVGGSFLVVYEADWDRAREGLKLLEDEDDEDEDEDEDEDEDEDEDEDDENVAKKPSPPYVVKLIDFAHTHFVPGKGPDEGVLLGVDTFLKLIDKRIEQVKALMNTKEST
;
A
#
# COMPACT_ATOMS: atom_id res chain seq x y z
N MET A 1 -12.81 3.68 -35.43
CA MET A 1 -11.63 3.72 -34.52
C MET A 1 -11.29 5.11 -33.97
N LYS A 2 -10.95 6.12 -34.79
CA LYS A 2 -10.54 7.46 -34.31
C LYS A 2 -11.57 8.21 -33.44
N VAL A 3 -12.87 8.00 -33.65
CA VAL A 3 -13.95 8.63 -32.85
C VAL A 3 -14.09 7.98 -31.46
N LEU A 4 -13.85 6.67 -31.35
CA LEU A 4 -13.91 5.94 -30.08
C LEU A 4 -12.75 6.37 -29.16
N LEU A 5 -11.53 6.42 -29.68
CA LEU A 5 -10.35 6.91 -28.96
C LEU A 5 -10.53 8.33 -28.42
N LYS A 6 -11.14 9.23 -29.19
CA LYS A 6 -11.43 10.61 -28.74
C LYS A 6 -12.45 10.65 -27.59
N ARG A 7 -13.47 9.79 -27.62
CA ARG A 7 -14.49 9.71 -26.56
C ARG A 7 -13.91 9.12 -25.28
N GLU A 8 -13.09 8.08 -25.41
CA GLU A 8 -12.41 7.44 -24.28
C GLU A 8 -11.44 8.39 -23.59
N ARG A 9 -10.58 9.06 -24.36
CA ARG A 9 -9.70 10.11 -23.84
C ARG A 9 -10.46 11.22 -23.12
N ALA A 10 -11.54 11.74 -23.72
CA ALA A 10 -12.35 12.78 -23.09
C ALA A 10 -12.99 12.33 -21.78
N ARG A 11 -13.41 11.05 -21.69
CA ARG A 11 -13.92 10.45 -20.45
C ARG A 11 -12.83 10.36 -19.37
N MET A 12 -11.62 9.97 -19.73
CA MET A 12 -10.49 9.89 -18.79
C MET A 12 -10.08 11.28 -18.30
N GLU A 13 -9.98 12.27 -19.20
CA GLU A 13 -9.72 13.67 -18.85
C GLU A 13 -10.82 14.28 -17.97
N LYS A 14 -12.08 13.91 -18.21
CA LYS A 14 -13.20 14.31 -17.35
C LYS A 14 -13.06 13.70 -15.96
N THR A 15 -12.79 12.40 -15.88
CA THR A 15 -12.61 11.69 -14.61
C THR A 15 -11.43 12.26 -13.82
N ALA A 16 -10.31 12.55 -14.49
CA ALA A 16 -9.16 13.18 -13.83
C ALA A 16 -9.55 14.54 -13.24
N ARG A 17 -10.27 15.38 -13.99
CA ARG A 17 -10.74 16.70 -13.53
C ARG A 17 -11.72 16.66 -12.36
N GLU A 18 -12.54 15.62 -12.28
CA GLU A 18 -13.56 15.46 -11.24
C GLU A 18 -13.05 14.75 -9.99
N THR A 19 -11.79 14.30 -9.99
CA THR A 19 -11.17 13.55 -8.89
C THR A 19 -9.81 14.15 -8.51
N THR A 20 -9.14 13.55 -7.54
CA THR A 20 -7.81 13.97 -7.09
C THR A 20 -6.73 13.81 -8.16
N SER A 21 -6.96 13.01 -9.21
CA SER A 21 -5.92 12.67 -10.20
C SER A 21 -5.40 13.87 -10.98
N LEU A 22 -6.23 14.86 -11.30
CA LEU A 22 -5.74 16.04 -12.04
C LEU A 22 -4.77 16.87 -11.20
N GLU A 23 -5.13 17.10 -9.93
CA GLU A 23 -4.39 17.99 -9.04
C GLU A 23 -3.14 17.31 -8.47
N THR A 24 -3.24 16.01 -8.19
CA THR A 24 -2.26 15.28 -7.36
C THR A 24 -1.60 14.10 -8.07
N GLY A 25 -1.95 13.82 -9.32
CA GLY A 25 -1.44 12.65 -10.05
C GLY A 25 -2.02 11.30 -9.58
N ILE A 26 -2.63 11.21 -8.40
CA ILE A 26 -3.20 9.97 -7.85
C ILE A 26 -4.69 10.05 -7.58
N ARG A 27 -5.31 8.87 -7.45
CA ARG A 27 -6.64 8.69 -6.88
C ARG A 27 -6.71 7.30 -6.28
N LEU A 28 -7.30 7.18 -5.09
CA LEU A 28 -7.56 5.88 -4.49
C LEU A 28 -8.56 5.08 -5.35
N THR A 29 -8.16 3.90 -5.80
CA THR A 29 -8.95 3.05 -6.73
C THR A 29 -9.74 1.96 -6.02
N GLY A 30 -9.96 2.11 -4.72
CA GLY A 30 -10.55 1.13 -3.83
C GLY A 30 -9.48 0.26 -3.17
N PHE A 31 -9.78 -0.23 -1.97
CA PHE A 31 -8.86 -1.05 -1.19
C PHE A 31 -9.64 -1.86 -0.15
N GLN A 32 -9.00 -2.91 0.39
CA GLN A 32 -9.54 -3.71 1.48
C GLN A 32 -8.53 -3.72 2.61
N VAL A 33 -9.02 -3.59 3.84
CA VAL A 33 -8.20 -3.71 5.05
C VAL A 33 -8.86 -4.72 5.98
N TYR A 34 -8.07 -5.63 6.54
CA TYR A 34 -8.60 -6.68 7.40
C TYR A 34 -8.90 -6.15 8.81
N ASP A 35 -10.12 -6.37 9.28
CA ASP A 35 -10.54 -6.09 10.65
C ASP A 35 -10.27 -7.34 11.49
N LEU A 36 -9.15 -7.36 12.22
CA LEU A 36 -8.77 -8.48 13.08
C LEU A 36 -9.76 -8.71 14.22
N SER A 37 -10.48 -7.67 14.68
CA SER A 37 -11.47 -7.83 15.76
C SER A 37 -12.72 -8.57 15.28
N LYS A 38 -13.10 -8.37 14.02
CA LYS A 38 -14.28 -8.99 13.41
C LYS A 38 -13.96 -10.19 12.52
N GLY A 39 -12.68 -10.44 12.23
CA GLY A 39 -12.25 -11.49 11.32
C GLY A 39 -12.77 -11.33 9.89
N VAL A 40 -13.00 -10.08 9.43
CA VAL A 40 -13.55 -9.81 8.09
C VAL A 40 -12.86 -8.63 7.40
N PRO A 41 -12.77 -8.63 6.07
CA PRO A 41 -12.24 -7.48 5.34
C PRO A 41 -13.23 -6.31 5.29
N ILE A 42 -12.75 -5.12 5.61
CA ILE A 42 -13.45 -3.85 5.38
C ILE A 42 -13.12 -3.38 3.96
N ASN A 43 -14.14 -3.31 3.11
CA ASN A 43 -13.99 -2.87 1.72
C ASN A 43 -14.27 -1.37 1.58
N THR A 44 -13.28 -0.62 1.09
CA THR A 44 -13.44 0.77 0.66
C THR A 44 -13.60 0.82 -0.87
N PRO A 45 -14.78 1.18 -1.40
CA PRO A 45 -15.08 1.04 -2.81
C PRO A 45 -14.45 2.15 -3.67
N LYS A 46 -14.38 1.91 -4.99
CA LYS A 46 -13.98 2.91 -6.01
C LYS A 46 -14.76 4.23 -5.94
N SER A 47 -16.00 4.21 -5.45
CA SER A 47 -16.82 5.41 -5.29
C SER A 47 -16.25 6.36 -4.24
N TYR A 48 -15.63 5.84 -3.17
CA TYR A 48 -14.98 6.65 -2.15
C TYR A 48 -13.85 7.50 -2.75
N GLY A 49 -12.92 6.88 -3.48
CA GLY A 49 -11.84 7.60 -4.14
C GLY A 49 -12.30 8.61 -5.20
N LYS A 50 -13.51 8.44 -5.75
CA LYS A 50 -14.12 9.44 -6.65
C LYS A 50 -14.77 10.60 -5.92
N SER A 51 -15.17 10.43 -4.66
CA SER A 51 -15.87 11.47 -3.88
C SER A 51 -14.93 12.39 -3.10
N ILE A 52 -13.76 11.90 -2.70
CA ILE A 52 -12.81 12.65 -1.86
C ILE A 52 -12.07 13.76 -2.63
N LYS A 53 -11.57 14.74 -1.89
CA LYS A 53 -10.71 15.84 -2.37
C LYS A 53 -9.25 15.60 -2.03
N ALA A 54 -8.36 16.40 -2.62
CA ALA A 54 -6.93 16.31 -2.37
C ALA A 54 -6.59 16.48 -0.87
N SER A 55 -7.32 17.34 -0.16
CA SER A 55 -7.22 17.53 1.28
C SER A 55 -7.56 16.29 2.11
N ASP A 56 -8.34 15.38 1.56
CA ASP A 56 -8.83 14.19 2.26
C ASP A 56 -7.93 12.96 1.99
N LEU A 57 -6.94 13.08 1.09
CA LEU A 57 -6.01 12.00 0.80
C LEU A 57 -5.27 11.49 2.05
N PRO A 58 -4.80 12.34 2.99
CA PRO A 58 -4.19 11.86 4.23
C PRO A 58 -5.12 10.96 5.04
N GLU A 59 -6.41 11.30 5.13
CA GLU A 59 -7.41 10.47 5.79
C GLU A 59 -7.64 9.15 5.03
N GLY A 60 -7.65 9.18 3.70
CA GLY A 60 -7.70 7.96 2.88
C GLY A 60 -6.51 7.03 3.13
N ILE A 61 -5.33 7.58 3.39
CA ILE A 61 -4.10 6.82 3.71
C ILE A 61 -4.16 6.27 5.13
N THR A 62 -4.69 7.03 6.11
CA THR A 62 -4.98 6.53 7.45
C THR A 62 -5.96 5.35 7.42
N ARG A 63 -6.97 5.40 6.54
CA ARG A 63 -7.91 4.29 6.35
C ARG A 63 -7.28 3.05 5.72
N PHE A 64 -6.28 3.23 4.86
CA PHE A 64 -5.57 2.13 4.23
C PHE A 64 -4.49 1.53 5.15
N PHE A 65 -3.85 2.35 5.99
CA PHE A 65 -2.88 1.96 7.01
C PHE A 65 -3.37 2.30 8.42
N PRO A 66 -4.44 1.64 8.92
CA PRO A 66 -4.96 1.92 10.25
C PRO A 66 -3.94 1.53 11.32
N LEU A 67 -3.90 2.33 12.39
CA LEU A 67 -3.03 2.12 13.53
C LEU A 67 -3.85 1.55 14.69
N SER A 68 -3.41 0.41 15.22
CA SER A 68 -3.98 -0.17 16.43
C SER A 68 -3.46 0.54 17.67
N ASN A 69 -4.35 0.85 18.60
CA ASN A 69 -3.99 1.36 19.92
C ASN A 69 -3.79 0.25 20.97
N ARG A 70 -4.07 -1.02 20.63
CA ARG A 70 -3.95 -2.18 21.53
C ARG A 70 -2.49 -2.63 21.66
N SER A 71 -2.16 -3.21 22.81
CA SER A 71 -0.85 -3.84 23.06
C SER A 71 -0.81 -5.32 22.64
N ASN A 72 -1.98 -5.98 22.56
CA ASN A 72 -2.12 -7.38 22.17
C ASN A 72 -3.08 -7.53 20.99
N PRO A 73 -2.87 -8.53 20.11
CA PRO A 73 -3.75 -8.75 18.97
C PRO A 73 -5.18 -9.04 19.47
N PRO A 74 -6.21 -8.51 18.78
CA PRO A 74 -7.58 -8.83 19.14
C PRO A 74 -7.85 -10.32 18.90
N VAL A 75 -8.41 -11.00 19.89
CA VAL A 75 -8.92 -12.36 19.73
C VAL A 75 -10.28 -12.23 19.04
N ALA A 76 -10.45 -12.87 17.88
CA ALA A 76 -11.73 -12.88 17.19
C ALA A 76 -12.79 -13.50 18.12
N SER A 77 -13.79 -12.72 18.52
CA SER A 77 -14.91 -13.24 19.30
C SER A 77 -15.80 -14.08 18.38
N GLU A 78 -15.96 -15.37 18.65
CA GLU A 78 -16.83 -16.29 17.89
C GLU A 78 -18.35 -16.00 18.03
N GLU A 79 -18.77 -14.88 18.61
CA GLU A 79 -20.17 -14.62 18.92
C GLU A 79 -20.88 -13.70 17.92
N SER A 80 -21.72 -14.37 17.11
CA SER A 80 -23.01 -13.95 16.55
C SER A 80 -23.06 -13.02 15.32
N ALA A 81 -23.28 -13.66 14.17
CA ALA A 81 -23.95 -13.09 13.02
C ALA A 81 -25.40 -12.68 13.40
N ASP A 82 -25.63 -11.39 13.62
CA ASP A 82 -26.96 -10.80 13.46
C ASP A 82 -26.88 -9.57 12.53
N LEU A 83 -27.48 -9.72 11.35
CA LEU A 83 -27.46 -8.76 10.24
C LEU A 83 -28.69 -7.86 10.32
N SER A 84 -28.80 -6.96 11.30
CA SER A 84 -29.85 -5.92 11.24
C SER A 84 -29.61 -4.69 12.10
N VAL A 85 -28.51 -3.94 11.93
CA VAL A 85 -28.48 -2.53 12.37
C VAL A 85 -27.62 -1.69 11.40
N ALA A 86 -28.19 -0.61 10.88
CA ALA A 86 -27.48 0.37 10.03
C ALA A 86 -26.37 1.10 10.82
N PRO A 87 -25.20 1.41 10.23
CA PRO A 87 -24.11 2.00 10.97
C PRO A 87 -24.31 3.52 11.09
N HIS A 88 -24.91 3.94 12.20
CA HIS A 88 -24.82 5.31 12.70
C HIS A 88 -24.50 5.27 14.19
N SER A 89 -23.23 5.12 14.53
CA SER A 89 -22.66 5.59 15.79
C SER A 89 -21.14 5.51 15.73
N ASP A 90 -20.52 6.54 16.30
CA ASP A 90 -19.11 6.79 16.55
C ASP A 90 -18.52 5.77 17.55
N ASP A 91 -18.65 4.47 17.23
CA ASP A 91 -18.18 3.40 18.10
C ASP A 91 -16.68 3.24 17.91
N THR A 92 -15.97 3.50 19.00
CA THR A 92 -14.52 3.36 19.14
C THR A 92 -14.19 1.87 19.11
N SER A 93 -14.20 1.28 17.90
CA SER A 93 -13.95 -0.14 17.70
C SER A 93 -12.51 -0.43 18.12
N VAL A 94 -12.38 -1.02 19.30
CA VAL A 94 -11.14 -1.52 19.83
C VAL A 94 -10.64 -2.59 18.85
N GLY A 95 -9.64 -2.26 18.04
CA GLY A 95 -8.87 -3.18 17.18
C GLY A 95 -9.21 -3.18 15.69
N THR A 96 -8.73 -2.18 14.93
CA THR A 96 -8.35 -2.42 13.53
C THR A 96 -6.97 -1.82 13.26
N GLY A 97 -6.17 -2.51 12.45
CA GLY A 97 -4.82 -2.09 12.06
C GLY A 97 -3.68 -2.75 12.82
N LEU A 98 -2.47 -2.36 12.41
CA LEU A 98 -1.22 -2.83 12.97
C LEU A 98 -0.78 -1.91 14.13
N PRO A 99 -0.15 -2.44 15.19
CA PRO A 99 0.41 -1.62 16.25
C PRO A 99 1.63 -0.86 15.71
N ALA A 100 2.04 0.19 16.43
CA ALA A 100 3.03 1.13 15.92
C ALA A 100 4.41 0.49 15.66
N ASP A 101 4.80 -0.49 16.50
CA ASP A 101 6.03 -1.27 16.36
C ASP A 101 6.10 -2.10 15.07
N ILE A 102 4.95 -2.41 14.46
CA ILE A 102 4.88 -3.15 13.20
C ILE A 102 4.62 -2.18 12.04
N LEU A 103 3.65 -1.27 12.20
CA LEU A 103 3.23 -0.40 11.11
C LEU A 103 4.34 0.58 10.69
N LEU A 104 5.12 1.08 11.64
CA LEU A 104 6.15 2.06 11.37
C LEU A 104 7.24 1.51 10.42
N PRO A 105 7.93 0.39 10.74
CA PRO A 105 8.95 -0.15 9.84
C PRO A 105 8.37 -0.55 8.48
N ILE A 106 7.16 -1.13 8.42
CA ILE A 106 6.50 -1.40 7.11
C ILE A 106 6.34 -0.13 6.28
N LEU A 107 5.94 1.00 6.88
CA LEU A 107 5.79 2.26 6.16
C LEU A 107 7.14 2.84 5.72
N GLU A 108 8.19 2.68 6.53
CA GLU A 108 9.54 3.16 6.23
C GLU A 108 10.14 2.39 5.05
N CYS A 109 10.14 1.06 5.09
CA CYS A 109 10.61 0.22 3.98
C CYS A 109 9.75 0.45 2.71
N LEU A 110 8.42 0.49 2.82
CA LEU A 110 7.53 0.79 1.70
C LEU A 110 7.87 2.14 1.04
N ARG A 111 8.23 3.14 1.84
CA ARG A 111 8.59 4.47 1.36
C ARG A 111 9.91 4.46 0.59
N GLU A 112 10.85 3.60 0.96
CA GLU A 112 12.12 3.39 0.26
C GLU A 112 11.89 2.67 -1.08
N ASP A 113 11.13 1.58 -1.10
CA ASP A 113 10.76 0.87 -2.34
C ASP A 113 10.06 1.80 -3.35
N ILE A 114 9.13 2.63 -2.87
CA ILE A 114 8.45 3.60 -3.75
C ILE A 114 9.44 4.66 -4.27
N ALA A 115 10.43 5.05 -3.47
CA ALA A 115 11.46 6.00 -3.89
C ALA A 115 12.37 5.39 -4.96
N GLU A 116 12.71 4.10 -4.86
CA GLU A 116 13.44 3.37 -5.89
C GLU A 116 12.62 3.27 -7.18
N ILE A 117 11.33 2.88 -7.09
CA ILE A 117 10.43 2.86 -8.25
C ILE A 117 10.34 4.27 -8.88
N ARG A 118 10.29 5.32 -8.07
CA ARG A 118 10.29 6.71 -8.53
C ARG A 118 11.55 7.06 -9.30
N GLU A 119 12.71 6.62 -8.81
CA GLU A 119 14.00 6.81 -9.49
C GLU A 119 14.03 6.08 -10.83
N ALA A 120 13.68 4.79 -10.84
CA ALA A 120 13.60 4.00 -12.07
C ALA A 120 12.65 4.65 -13.10
N LEU A 121 11.47 5.11 -12.66
CA LEU A 121 10.49 5.81 -13.50
C LEU A 121 11.01 7.14 -14.06
N SER A 122 11.93 7.81 -13.35
CA SER A 122 12.53 9.07 -13.80
C SER A 122 13.55 8.89 -14.93
N GLN A 123 14.10 7.68 -15.06
CA GLN A 123 15.11 7.34 -16.07
C GLN A 123 14.48 6.73 -17.34
N VAL A 124 13.25 6.23 -17.27
CA VAL A 124 12.57 5.62 -18.42
C VAL A 124 11.73 6.63 -19.20
N HIS A 125 11.85 6.57 -20.53
CA HIS A 125 11.05 7.38 -21.45
C HIS A 125 9.77 6.65 -21.85
N ILE A 126 8.80 6.58 -20.93
CA ILE A 126 7.48 5.99 -21.16
C ILE A 126 6.37 7.02 -21.05
N ARG A 127 5.18 6.70 -21.56
CA ARG A 127 3.93 7.35 -21.18
C ARG A 127 2.98 6.29 -20.67
N MET A 128 2.55 6.42 -19.42
CA MET A 128 1.68 5.45 -18.76
C MET A 128 0.34 6.10 -18.47
N VAL A 129 -0.73 5.47 -18.92
CA VAL A 129 -2.09 5.95 -18.69
C VAL A 129 -2.87 4.92 -17.90
N GLY A 130 -3.31 5.29 -16.70
CA GLY A 130 -4.13 4.43 -15.86
C GLY A 130 -3.37 3.31 -15.15
N GLY A 131 -2.05 3.43 -15.01
CA GLY A 131 -1.28 2.56 -14.12
C GLY A 131 -1.67 2.73 -12.66
N SER A 132 -1.41 1.70 -11.86
CA SER A 132 -1.75 1.69 -10.43
C SER A 132 -0.55 1.19 -9.61
N PHE A 133 -0.36 1.77 -8.42
CA PHE A 133 0.34 1.05 -7.36
C PHE A 133 -0.62 0.06 -6.71
N LEU A 134 -0.16 -1.18 -6.58
CA LEU A 134 -0.76 -2.19 -5.72
C LEU A 134 0.13 -2.34 -4.50
N VAL A 135 -0.42 -2.04 -3.33
CA VAL A 135 0.23 -2.26 -2.04
C VAL A 135 -0.55 -3.33 -1.29
N VAL A 136 0.16 -4.31 -0.75
CA VAL A 136 -0.39 -5.36 0.12
C VAL A 136 0.52 -5.45 1.33
N TYR A 137 -0.05 -5.67 2.51
CA TYR A 137 0.71 -5.84 3.74
C TYR A 137 0.05 -6.90 4.61
N GLU A 138 0.85 -7.61 5.40
CA GLU A 138 0.38 -8.63 6.34
C GLU A 138 -0.32 -7.96 7.52
N ALA A 139 -1.55 -8.38 7.78
CA ALA A 139 -2.37 -7.84 8.85
C ALA A 139 -2.23 -8.66 10.14
N ASP A 140 -1.82 -9.92 10.04
CA ASP A 140 -1.51 -10.76 11.20
C ASP A 140 -0.23 -10.25 11.88
N TRP A 141 -0.32 -9.94 13.17
CA TRP A 141 0.76 -9.27 13.89
C TRP A 141 2.00 -10.15 14.06
N ASP A 142 1.82 -11.46 14.22
CA ASP A 142 2.95 -12.36 14.45
C ASP A 142 3.66 -12.62 13.12
N ARG A 143 2.90 -12.84 12.04
CA ARG A 143 3.46 -12.99 10.69
C ARG A 143 4.12 -11.72 10.18
N ALA A 144 3.54 -10.56 10.45
CA ALA A 144 4.15 -9.29 10.07
C ALA A 144 5.49 -9.07 10.79
N ARG A 145 5.61 -9.47 12.06
CA ARG A 145 6.90 -9.43 12.78
C ARG A 145 7.91 -10.45 12.26
N GLU A 146 7.47 -11.65 11.91
CA GLU A 146 8.34 -12.64 11.26
C GLU A 146 8.86 -12.12 9.93
N GLY A 147 8.00 -11.54 9.08
CA GLY A 147 8.40 -10.94 7.82
C GLY A 147 9.35 -9.75 7.98
N LEU A 148 9.13 -8.90 9.00
CA LEU A 148 10.04 -7.78 9.27
C LEU A 148 11.44 -8.22 9.66
N LYS A 149 11.56 -9.28 10.46
CA LYS A 149 12.88 -9.84 10.82
C LYS A 149 13.62 -10.37 9.61
N LEU A 150 12.92 -11.02 8.68
CA LEU A 150 13.55 -11.49 7.45
C LEU A 150 14.09 -10.35 6.60
N LEU A 151 13.35 -9.24 6.50
CA LEU A 151 13.86 -8.07 5.77
C LEU A 151 15.12 -7.50 6.44
N GLU A 152 15.16 -7.45 7.78
CA GLU A 152 16.36 -7.04 8.52
C GLU A 152 17.53 -8.01 8.29
N ASP A 153 17.28 -9.33 8.29
CA ASP A 153 18.30 -10.36 8.07
C ASP A 153 18.83 -10.34 6.61
N GLU A 154 17.97 -10.11 5.60
CA GLU A 154 18.35 -9.99 4.19
C GLU A 154 19.23 -8.74 3.95
N ASP A 155 18.89 -7.60 4.57
CA ASP A 155 19.71 -6.38 4.49
C ASP A 155 21.10 -6.58 5.13
N ASP A 156 21.21 -7.36 6.21
CA ASP A 156 22.48 -7.67 6.88
C ASP A 156 23.34 -8.66 6.07
N GLU A 157 22.72 -9.63 5.38
CA GLU A 157 23.43 -10.60 4.51
C GLU A 157 24.00 -9.91 3.24
N ASP A 158 23.27 -8.96 2.65
CA ASP A 158 23.77 -8.15 1.51
C ASP A 158 24.96 -7.22 1.88
N GLU A 159 25.15 -6.90 3.17
CA GLU A 159 26.32 -6.13 3.65
C GLU A 159 27.57 -7.01 3.90
N ASP A 160 27.40 -8.33 4.05
CA ASP A 160 28.48 -9.29 4.37
C ASP A 160 28.90 -10.18 3.17
N GLU A 161 28.25 -10.09 2.00
CA GLU A 161 28.59 -10.88 0.80
C GLU A 161 29.70 -10.24 -0.08
N ASP A 162 30.95 -10.34 0.41
CA ASP A 162 32.03 -10.87 -0.44
C ASP A 162 32.10 -12.39 -0.16
N GLU A 163 31.60 -13.21 -1.10
CA GLU A 163 31.83 -14.68 -1.31
C GLU A 163 30.56 -15.54 -1.42
N ASP A 164 30.26 -15.87 -2.69
CA ASP A 164 29.70 -17.12 -3.23
C ASP A 164 28.24 -17.11 -3.73
N GLU A 165 28.09 -16.69 -5.01
CA GLU A 165 27.00 -17.07 -5.91
C GLU A 165 26.85 -18.60 -5.97
N ASP A 166 25.76 -19.14 -5.42
CA ASP A 166 25.19 -20.41 -5.86
C ASP A 166 23.66 -20.26 -6.00
N GLU A 167 23.24 -19.69 -7.14
CA GLU A 167 21.88 -19.77 -7.66
C GLU A 167 21.57 -21.22 -8.07
N ASP A 168 20.95 -22.01 -7.18
CA ASP A 168 20.24 -23.23 -7.57
C ASP A 168 18.72 -23.02 -7.40
N GLU A 169 18.11 -22.45 -8.46
CA GLU A 169 16.66 -22.53 -8.72
C GLU A 169 16.31 -23.97 -9.16
N ASP A 170 16.06 -24.86 -8.20
CA ASP A 170 15.35 -26.12 -8.47
C ASP A 170 13.89 -26.01 -8.00
N GLU A 171 13.02 -25.70 -8.96
CA GLU A 171 11.57 -25.90 -8.87
C GLU A 171 11.25 -27.40 -8.80
N ASP A 172 11.18 -27.96 -7.58
CA ASP A 172 10.54 -29.26 -7.36
C ASP A 172 9.21 -29.09 -6.60
N GLU A 173 8.12 -29.26 -7.36
CA GLU A 173 6.75 -29.48 -6.88
C GLU A 173 6.68 -30.75 -6.01
N ASP A 174 5.85 -30.72 -4.96
CA ASP A 174 5.43 -31.83 -4.07
C ASP A 174 6.34 -32.21 -2.86
N ASP A 175 6.47 -31.32 -1.87
CA ASP A 175 6.65 -31.77 -0.47
C ASP A 175 5.76 -30.97 0.51
N GLU A 176 4.71 -31.60 1.02
CA GLU A 176 3.72 -31.03 1.96
C GLU A 176 4.29 -30.78 3.38
N ASN A 177 5.61 -30.68 3.56
CA ASN A 177 6.23 -30.51 4.88
C ASN A 177 7.49 -29.62 4.95
N VAL A 178 7.81 -28.86 3.90
CA VAL A 178 8.81 -27.78 4.05
C VAL A 178 8.10 -26.58 4.70
N ALA A 179 8.57 -26.17 5.88
CA ALA A 179 8.09 -24.95 6.52
C ALA A 179 8.20 -23.80 5.51
N LYS A 180 7.06 -23.29 5.02
CA LYS A 180 7.05 -22.20 4.04
C LYS A 180 7.88 -21.05 4.61
N LYS A 181 8.91 -20.62 3.87
CA LYS A 181 9.65 -19.39 4.21
C LYS A 181 8.62 -18.29 4.50
N PRO A 182 8.77 -17.54 5.61
CA PRO A 182 7.83 -16.48 5.93
C PRO A 182 7.72 -15.50 4.76
N SER A 183 6.49 -15.08 4.43
CA SER A 183 6.27 -14.09 3.37
C SER A 183 6.75 -12.72 3.81
N PRO A 184 7.19 -11.85 2.88
CA PRO A 184 7.55 -10.48 3.22
C PRO A 184 6.34 -9.76 3.84
N PRO A 185 6.58 -8.86 4.80
CA PRO A 185 5.52 -8.23 5.59
C PRO A 185 4.68 -7.25 4.77
N TYR A 186 5.19 -6.83 3.61
CA TYR A 186 4.47 -6.06 2.62
C TYR A 186 5.03 -6.27 1.21
N VAL A 187 4.31 -5.78 0.21
CA VAL A 187 4.78 -5.68 -1.16
C VAL A 187 4.16 -4.47 -1.85
N VAL A 188 4.95 -3.77 -2.66
CA VAL A 188 4.48 -2.74 -3.59
C VAL A 188 4.83 -3.12 -5.01
N LYS A 189 3.86 -3.03 -5.93
CA LYS A 189 4.06 -3.28 -7.37
C LYS A 189 3.38 -2.21 -8.21
N LEU A 190 4.01 -1.87 -9.33
CA LEU A 190 3.38 -1.08 -10.39
C LEU A 190 2.64 -2.03 -11.35
N ILE A 191 1.35 -1.80 -11.57
CA ILE A 191 0.49 -2.65 -12.40
C ILE A 191 -0.26 -1.82 -13.47
N ASP A 192 -1.02 -2.52 -14.33
CA ASP A 192 -1.88 -1.96 -15.40
C ASP A 192 -1.14 -1.25 -16.54
N PHE A 193 -0.26 -1.99 -17.25
CA PHE A 193 0.53 -1.45 -18.37
C PHE A 193 -0.20 -1.40 -19.73
N ALA A 194 -1.49 -1.76 -19.81
CA ALA A 194 -2.23 -1.91 -21.07
C ALA A 194 -2.25 -0.64 -21.97
N HIS A 195 -2.08 0.54 -21.36
CA HIS A 195 -1.99 1.82 -22.07
C HIS A 195 -0.65 2.52 -21.82
N THR A 196 0.42 1.73 -21.66
CA THR A 196 1.79 2.23 -21.53
C THR A 196 2.52 2.15 -22.87
N HIS A 197 3.25 3.21 -23.21
CA HIS A 197 3.98 3.31 -24.47
C HIS A 197 5.40 3.81 -24.23
N PHE A 198 6.38 3.13 -24.84
CA PHE A 198 7.74 3.66 -24.94
C PHE A 198 7.76 4.88 -25.87
N VAL A 199 8.35 5.97 -25.40
CA VAL A 199 8.50 7.23 -26.12
C VAL A 199 9.93 7.78 -26.02
N PRO A 200 10.94 7.08 -26.59
CA PRO A 200 12.34 7.48 -26.49
C PRO A 200 12.59 8.95 -26.85
N GLY A 201 13.40 9.64 -26.04
CA GLY A 201 13.79 11.04 -26.26
C GLY A 201 12.77 12.08 -25.80
N LYS A 202 11.63 11.68 -25.23
CA LYS A 202 10.60 12.61 -24.72
C LYS A 202 10.69 12.90 -23.22
N GLY A 203 11.75 12.44 -22.56
CA GLY A 203 11.88 12.52 -21.11
C GLY A 203 10.88 11.62 -20.36
N PRO A 204 10.94 11.62 -19.02
CA PRO A 204 10.06 10.83 -18.17
C PRO A 204 8.60 11.27 -18.24
N ASP A 205 7.72 10.47 -17.65
CA ASP A 205 6.31 10.81 -17.52
C ASP A 205 6.06 11.67 -16.28
N GLU A 206 6.05 12.99 -16.44
CA GLU A 206 5.82 13.96 -15.37
C GLU A 206 4.50 13.75 -14.61
N GLY A 207 3.46 13.20 -15.28
CA GLY A 207 2.18 12.93 -14.64
C GLY A 207 2.26 11.75 -13.69
N VAL A 208 3.00 10.71 -14.08
CA VAL A 208 3.29 9.55 -13.22
C VAL A 208 4.18 10.00 -12.07
N LEU A 209 5.28 10.71 -12.35
CA LEU A 209 6.20 11.19 -11.31
C LEU A 209 5.49 12.08 -10.28
N LEU A 210 4.61 12.98 -10.70
CA LEU A 210 3.76 13.75 -9.79
C LEU A 210 2.91 12.85 -8.87
N GLY A 211 2.36 11.77 -9.43
CA GLY A 211 1.58 10.81 -8.66
C GLY A 211 2.43 10.08 -7.63
N VAL A 212 3.60 9.58 -8.03
CA VAL A 212 4.54 8.89 -7.12
C VAL A 212 5.04 9.83 -6.03
N ASP A 213 5.47 11.05 -6.39
CA ASP A 213 5.91 12.08 -5.45
C ASP A 213 4.80 12.48 -4.45
N THR A 214 3.54 12.46 -4.90
CA THR A 214 2.39 12.69 -4.00
C THR A 214 2.20 11.53 -3.03
N PHE A 215 2.32 10.29 -3.52
CA PHE A 215 2.17 9.12 -2.66
C PHE A 215 3.28 9.05 -1.61
N LEU A 216 4.54 9.31 -1.98
CA LEU A 216 5.66 9.46 -1.04
C LEU A 216 5.35 10.45 0.08
N LYS A 217 4.91 11.67 -0.26
CA LYS A 217 4.53 12.71 0.73
C LYS A 217 3.40 12.27 1.65
N LEU A 218 2.49 11.41 1.18
CA LEU A 218 1.41 10.89 2.00
C LEU A 218 1.91 9.82 2.97
N ILE A 219 2.82 8.96 2.53
CA ILE A 219 3.48 7.97 3.39
C ILE A 219 4.36 8.67 4.44
N ASP A 220 5.17 9.67 4.06
CA ASP A 220 5.98 10.47 4.98
C ASP A 220 5.11 11.06 6.11
N LYS A 221 3.97 11.68 5.75
CA LYS A 221 3.02 12.21 6.75
C LYS A 221 2.43 11.12 7.63
N ARG A 222 2.20 9.91 7.09
CA ARG A 222 1.67 8.80 7.89
C ARG A 222 2.72 8.31 8.88
N ILE A 223 3.97 8.20 8.47
CA ILE A 223 5.12 7.88 9.33
C ILE A 223 5.22 8.89 10.48
N GLU A 224 5.19 10.20 10.18
CA GLU A 224 5.21 11.26 11.19
C GLU A 224 4.08 11.12 12.24
N GLN A 225 2.86 10.80 11.79
CA GLN A 225 1.72 10.56 12.67
C GLN A 225 1.93 9.35 13.59
N VAL A 226 2.47 8.25 13.06
CA VAL A 226 2.74 7.03 13.84
C VAL A 226 3.82 7.33 14.90
N LYS A 227 4.93 7.97 14.51
CA LYS A 227 6.01 8.38 15.42
C LYS A 227 5.50 9.29 16.55
N ALA A 228 4.68 10.28 16.22
CA ALA A 228 4.12 11.20 17.23
C ALA A 228 3.27 10.49 18.29
N LEU A 229 2.53 9.45 17.88
CA LEU A 229 1.68 8.66 18.79
C LEU A 229 2.50 7.72 19.68
N MET A 230 3.64 7.20 19.21
CA MET A 230 4.57 6.42 20.03
C MET A 230 5.15 7.26 21.16
N ASN A 231 5.69 8.44 20.83
CA ASN A 231 6.30 9.35 21.82
C ASN A 231 5.32 9.82 22.91
N THR A 232 4.04 9.93 22.57
CA THR A 232 2.98 10.30 23.52
C THR A 232 2.71 9.19 24.53
N LYS A 233 2.80 7.91 24.11
CA LYS A 233 2.59 6.75 24.99
C LYS A 233 3.75 6.54 25.96
N GLU A 234 4.99 6.84 25.56
CA GLU A 234 6.16 6.71 26.44
C GLU A 234 6.24 7.78 27.53
N SER A 235 5.56 8.92 27.34
CA SER A 235 5.56 10.03 28.29
C SER A 235 4.46 9.94 29.37
N THR A 236 3.59 8.92 29.31
CA THR A 236 2.45 8.72 30.22
C THR A 236 2.66 7.51 31.10
#